data_AF-A0A3C0WX69-F1
#
_entry.id   AF-A0A3C0WX69-F1
#
_cell.length_a   1.000
_cell.length_b   1.000
_cell.length_c   1.000
_cell.angle_alpha   90.00
_cell.angle_beta   90.00
_cell.angle_gamma   90.00
#
_symmetry.space_group_name_H-M   'P 1'
#
loop_
_entity.id
_entity.type
_entity.pdbx_description
1 polymer ?
#
loop_
_entity_poly.entity_id
_entity_poly.type
_entity_poly.pdbx_seq_one_letter_code
_entity_poly.pdbx_strand_id
1 'polypeptide(L)'
;LEKKKETIRSKVKEMEDEISEMEGRIEEELDALEKELSETIEARDKALEIKKKASAKIDPNLLYKFERIIRNKGGLASVGLKSGICQGCHMQLPDQFVNVVRENKEIQFCPYCSRILVYEEGKEDEEIIESNIKYQDKRQSEEDEREFNEAMSSDEVSEEDIDDIEEASDDDMSDDDDLGELTKETLGENSLIADESEFDL
;
A
#
# COMPACT_ATOMS: atom_id res chain seq x y z
N LEU A 1 -56.38 10.47 -63.62
CA LEU A 1 -56.78 10.60 -62.20
C LEU A 1 -56.60 9.28 -61.44
N GLU A 2 -56.99 8.14 -62.02
CA GLU A 2 -56.85 6.81 -61.39
C GLU A 2 -55.40 6.40 -61.11
N LYS A 3 -54.48 6.53 -62.09
CA LYS A 3 -53.05 6.26 -61.87
C LYS A 3 -52.45 7.03 -60.69
N LYS A 4 -52.83 8.30 -60.51
CA LYS A 4 -52.38 9.12 -59.37
C LYS A 4 -52.92 8.60 -58.03
N LYS A 5 -54.17 8.13 -57.99
CA LYS A 5 -54.77 7.53 -56.78
C LYS A 5 -54.08 6.22 -56.39
N GLU A 6 -53.73 5.40 -57.38
CA GLU A 6 -53.01 4.14 -57.16
C GLU A 6 -51.58 4.36 -56.65
N THR A 7 -50.84 5.32 -57.25
CA THR A 7 -49.51 5.69 -56.74
C THR A 7 -49.54 6.23 -55.31
N ILE A 8 -50.55 7.06 -54.97
CA ILE A 8 -50.69 7.57 -53.60
C ILE A 8 -51.01 6.42 -52.62
N ARG A 9 -51.88 5.47 -53.00
CA ARG A 9 -52.17 4.30 -52.15
C ARG A 9 -50.94 3.42 -51.92
N SER A 10 -50.11 3.19 -52.95
CA SER A 10 -48.85 2.45 -52.80
C SER A 10 -47.93 3.14 -51.80
N LYS A 11 -47.76 4.46 -51.93
CA LYS A 11 -46.92 5.25 -51.03
C LYS A 11 -47.44 5.29 -49.59
N VAL A 12 -48.75 5.38 -49.39
CA VAL A 12 -49.34 5.32 -48.05
C VAL A 12 -49.06 3.97 -47.42
N LYS A 13 -49.23 2.88 -48.17
CA LYS A 13 -48.92 1.54 -47.68
C LYS A 13 -47.44 1.37 -47.35
N GLU A 14 -46.54 1.82 -48.23
CA GLU A 14 -45.10 1.80 -47.99
C GLU A 14 -44.74 2.57 -46.69
N MET A 15 -45.33 3.76 -46.48
CA MET A 15 -45.14 4.53 -45.25
C MET A 15 -45.75 3.85 -44.01
N GLU A 16 -46.89 3.18 -44.13
CA GLU A 16 -47.51 2.42 -43.04
C GLU A 16 -46.64 1.22 -42.65
N ASP A 17 -46.09 0.49 -43.63
CA ASP A 17 -45.16 -0.62 -43.40
C ASP A 17 -43.86 -0.10 -42.74
N GLU A 18 -43.29 1.01 -43.23
CA GLU A 18 -42.11 1.66 -42.63
C GLU A 18 -42.36 2.12 -41.18
N ILE A 19 -43.53 2.72 -40.90
CA ILE A 19 -43.91 3.12 -39.54
C ILE A 19 -44.01 1.91 -38.63
N SER A 20 -44.66 0.84 -39.07
CA SER A 20 -44.79 -0.39 -38.28
C SER A 20 -43.43 -1.03 -37.98
N GLU A 21 -42.50 -1.02 -38.93
CA GLU A 21 -41.13 -1.51 -38.69
C GLU A 21 -40.37 -0.62 -37.70
N MET A 22 -40.51 0.70 -37.80
CA MET A 22 -39.89 1.63 -36.84
C MET A 22 -40.48 1.49 -35.43
N GLU A 23 -41.80 1.34 -35.30
CA GLU A 23 -42.46 1.13 -34.02
C GLU A 23 -41.97 -0.14 -33.34
N GLY A 24 -41.88 -1.26 -34.08
CA GLY A 24 -41.35 -2.51 -33.54
C GLY A 24 -39.89 -2.39 -33.08
N ARG A 25 -39.05 -1.69 -33.85
CA ARG A 25 -37.66 -1.42 -33.45
C ARG A 25 -37.56 -0.56 -32.19
N ILE A 26 -38.40 0.47 -32.08
CA ILE A 26 -38.41 1.34 -30.90
C ILE A 26 -38.85 0.54 -29.67
N GLU A 27 -39.85 -0.33 -29.81
CA GLU A 27 -40.32 -1.19 -28.71
C GLU A 27 -39.20 -2.14 -28.24
N GLU A 28 -38.50 -2.79 -29.18
CA GLU A 28 -37.33 -3.63 -28.84
C GLU A 28 -36.20 -2.84 -28.15
N GLU A 29 -35.89 -1.63 -28.62
CA GLU A 29 -34.88 -0.76 -28.01
C GLU A 29 -35.31 -0.28 -26.61
N LEU A 30 -36.59 0.03 -26.42
CA LEU A 30 -37.14 0.42 -25.12
C LEU A 30 -37.06 -0.73 -24.11
N ASP A 31 -37.46 -1.94 -24.49
CA ASP A 31 -37.37 -3.12 -23.65
C ASP A 31 -35.91 -3.42 -23.26
N ALA A 32 -34.98 -3.28 -24.20
CA ALA A 32 -33.55 -3.45 -23.96
C ALA A 32 -33.01 -2.41 -22.97
N LEU A 33 -33.38 -1.13 -23.15
CA LEU A 33 -32.97 -0.04 -22.27
C LEU A 33 -33.58 -0.16 -20.87
N GLU A 34 -34.84 -0.57 -20.76
CA GLU A 34 -35.49 -0.79 -19.46
C GLU A 34 -34.79 -1.90 -18.68
N LYS A 35 -34.42 -2.98 -19.37
CA LYS A 35 -33.64 -4.06 -18.78
C LYS A 35 -32.26 -3.57 -18.31
N GLU A 36 -31.50 -2.89 -19.17
CA GLU A 36 -30.18 -2.36 -18.81
C GLU A 36 -30.25 -1.37 -17.63
N LEU A 37 -31.27 -0.52 -17.62
CA LEU A 37 -31.53 0.42 -16.53
C LEU A 37 -31.80 -0.33 -15.22
N SER A 38 -32.64 -1.36 -15.24
CA SER A 38 -32.95 -2.16 -14.06
C SER A 38 -31.70 -2.84 -13.49
N GLU A 39 -30.87 -3.45 -14.34
CA GLU A 39 -29.61 -4.10 -13.94
C GLU A 39 -28.61 -3.08 -13.36
N THR A 40 -28.53 -1.90 -13.96
CA THR A 40 -27.67 -0.80 -13.50
C THR A 40 -28.10 -0.28 -12.13
N ILE A 41 -29.41 -0.08 -11.91
CA ILE A 41 -29.95 0.35 -10.61
C ILE A 41 -29.66 -0.69 -9.53
N GLU A 42 -29.89 -1.97 -9.82
CA GLU A 42 -29.58 -3.04 -8.86
C GLU A 42 -28.09 -3.09 -8.51
N ALA A 43 -27.20 -2.98 -9.50
CA ALA A 43 -25.77 -2.97 -9.27
C ALA A 43 -25.34 -1.77 -8.42
N ARG A 44 -25.90 -0.60 -8.69
CA ARG A 44 -25.66 0.64 -7.93
C ARG A 44 -26.13 0.52 -6.48
N ASP A 45 -27.30 -0.05 -6.24
CA ASP A 45 -27.82 -0.21 -4.88
C ASP A 45 -27.02 -1.24 -4.09
N LYS A 46 -26.62 -2.36 -4.71
CA LYS A 46 -25.68 -3.32 -4.11
C LYS A 46 -24.35 -2.65 -3.74
N ALA A 47 -23.80 -1.82 -4.62
CA ALA A 47 -22.57 -1.08 -4.35
C ALA A 47 -22.72 -0.07 -3.21
N LEU A 48 -23.86 0.63 -3.10
CA LEU A 48 -24.15 1.54 -2.00
C LEU A 48 -24.29 0.83 -0.66
N GLU A 49 -24.90 -0.35 -0.63
CA GLU A 49 -24.96 -1.17 0.59
C GLU A 49 -23.58 -1.61 1.05
N ILE A 50 -22.73 -2.06 0.12
CA ILE A 50 -21.34 -2.42 0.40
C ILE A 50 -20.59 -1.20 0.94
N LYS A 51 -20.72 -0.03 0.29
CA LYS A 51 -20.13 1.22 0.76
C LYS A 51 -20.57 1.52 2.19
N LYS A 52 -21.89 1.47 2.48
CA LYS A 52 -22.43 1.76 3.82
C LYS A 52 -21.86 0.82 4.89
N LYS A 53 -21.79 -0.49 4.61
CA LYS A 53 -21.22 -1.49 5.52
C LYS A 53 -19.72 -1.28 5.75
N ALA A 54 -18.97 -0.90 4.72
CA ALA A 54 -17.54 -0.63 4.82
C ALA A 54 -17.27 0.67 5.60
N SER A 55 -17.96 1.76 5.25
CA SER A 55 -17.82 3.06 5.90
C SER A 55 -18.14 3.04 7.39
N ALA A 56 -19.05 2.16 7.85
CA ALA A 56 -19.36 2.00 9.27
C ALA A 56 -18.20 1.45 10.12
N LYS A 57 -17.18 0.85 9.48
CA LYS A 57 -16.00 0.28 10.16
C LYS A 57 -14.77 1.19 10.11
N ILE A 58 -14.88 2.33 9.43
CA ILE A 58 -13.77 3.26 9.21
C ILE A 58 -13.94 4.45 10.16
N ASP A 59 -12.82 4.94 10.71
CA ASP A 59 -12.81 6.16 11.50
C ASP A 59 -13.46 7.34 10.74
N PRO A 60 -14.37 8.12 11.35
CA PRO A 60 -15.06 9.21 10.67
C PRO A 60 -14.15 10.30 10.10
N ASN A 61 -13.02 10.61 10.76
CA ASN A 61 -12.09 11.63 10.28
C ASN A 61 -11.36 11.15 9.02
N LEU A 62 -10.91 9.90 9.04
CA LEU A 62 -10.30 9.24 7.88
C LEU A 62 -11.28 9.13 6.71
N LEU A 63 -12.53 8.74 6.97
CA LEU A 63 -13.57 8.66 5.94
C LEU A 63 -13.82 10.03 5.30
N TYR A 64 -13.91 11.10 6.10
CA TYR A 64 -14.07 12.46 5.59
C TYR A 64 -12.91 12.87 4.67
N LYS A 65 -11.66 12.58 5.07
CA LYS A 65 -10.47 12.84 4.23
C LYS A 65 -10.55 12.06 2.92
N PHE A 66 -10.87 10.77 2.99
CA PHE A 66 -11.02 9.89 1.83
C PHE A 66 -12.06 10.42 0.84
N GLU A 67 -13.27 10.75 1.31
CA GLU A 67 -14.35 11.27 0.46
C GLU A 67 -13.98 12.63 -0.17
N ARG A 68 -13.28 13.48 0.57
CA ARG A 68 -12.76 14.76 0.05
C ARG A 68 -11.74 14.53 -1.07
N ILE A 69 -10.86 13.53 -0.95
CA ILE A 69 -9.90 13.18 -2.00
C ILE A 69 -10.64 12.68 -3.24
N ILE A 70 -11.55 11.72 -3.11
CA ILE A 70 -12.35 11.19 -4.23
C ILE A 70 -13.03 12.32 -5.02
N ARG A 71 -13.70 13.24 -4.30
CA ARG A 71 -14.41 14.36 -4.91
C ARG A 71 -13.50 15.29 -5.71
N ASN A 72 -12.28 15.52 -5.22
CA ASN A 72 -11.37 16.51 -5.78
C ASN A 72 -10.33 15.94 -6.75
N LYS A 73 -10.11 14.61 -6.75
CA LYS A 73 -9.01 13.94 -7.46
C LYS A 73 -9.47 12.85 -8.43
N GLY A 74 -10.69 12.99 -8.96
CA GLY A 74 -11.20 12.18 -10.07
C GLY A 74 -11.57 10.75 -9.67
N GLY A 75 -12.12 10.55 -8.47
CA GLY A 75 -12.63 9.25 -8.04
C GLY A 75 -11.60 8.33 -7.36
N LEU A 76 -10.31 8.64 -7.46
CA LEU A 76 -9.21 7.82 -6.94
C LEU A 76 -8.60 8.43 -5.68
N ALA A 77 -8.85 7.79 -4.53
CA ALA A 77 -8.32 8.22 -3.25
C ALA A 77 -7.12 7.40 -2.73
N SER A 78 -6.95 6.16 -3.17
CA SER A 78 -5.77 5.33 -2.87
C SER A 78 -4.99 4.98 -4.13
N VAL A 79 -3.67 4.88 -4.01
CA VAL A 79 -2.76 4.52 -5.11
C VAL A 79 -1.58 3.70 -4.60
N GLY A 80 -1.02 2.89 -5.48
CA GLY A 80 0.22 2.18 -5.23
C GLY A 80 1.42 3.12 -5.06
N LEU A 81 2.39 2.68 -4.27
CA LEU A 81 3.73 3.21 -4.18
C LEU A 81 4.69 2.13 -4.68
N LYS A 82 5.40 2.40 -5.78
CA LYS A 82 6.35 1.47 -6.41
C LYS A 82 7.71 2.11 -6.54
N SER A 83 8.75 1.46 -6.04
CA SER A 83 10.14 1.95 -6.12
C SER A 83 10.27 3.42 -5.71
N GLY A 84 9.55 3.81 -4.65
CA GLY A 84 9.50 5.17 -4.12
C GLY A 84 8.66 6.18 -4.92
N ILE A 85 7.96 5.78 -5.98
CA ILE A 85 7.15 6.67 -6.83
C ILE A 85 5.65 6.49 -6.56
N CYS A 86 4.99 7.59 -6.20
CA CYS A 86 3.54 7.64 -6.05
C CYS A 86 2.84 7.47 -7.40
N GLN A 87 2.08 6.38 -7.60
CA GLN A 87 1.39 6.11 -8.87
C GLN A 87 0.21 7.05 -9.17
N GLY A 88 -0.11 7.96 -8.25
CA GLY A 88 -1.15 8.97 -8.44
C GLY A 88 -0.66 10.29 -9.04
N CYS A 89 0.50 10.77 -8.62
CA CYS A 89 1.07 12.04 -9.11
C CYS A 89 2.47 11.89 -9.72
N HIS A 90 2.99 10.66 -9.74
CA HIS A 90 4.28 10.29 -10.31
C HIS A 90 5.47 11.05 -9.70
N MET A 91 5.31 11.50 -8.44
CA MET A 91 6.40 12.12 -7.68
C MET A 91 7.15 11.06 -6.88
N GLN A 92 8.47 11.20 -6.85
CA GLN A 92 9.34 10.40 -6.01
C GLN A 92 9.24 10.88 -4.55
N LEU A 93 9.07 9.94 -3.65
CA LEU A 93 8.99 10.16 -2.21
C LEU A 93 10.35 9.83 -1.57
N PRO A 94 10.71 10.47 -0.44
CA PRO A 94 11.93 10.15 0.29
C PRO A 94 11.93 8.71 0.81
N ASP A 95 13.08 8.02 0.77
CA ASP A 95 13.20 6.62 1.19
C ASP A 95 12.74 6.36 2.63
N GLN A 96 13.02 7.30 3.55
CA GLN A 96 12.52 7.25 4.92
C GLN A 96 10.99 7.18 4.97
N PHE A 97 10.31 7.96 4.13
CA PHE A 97 8.86 7.96 4.04
C PHE A 97 8.34 6.69 3.35
N VAL A 98 9.04 6.19 2.32
CA VAL A 98 8.73 4.91 1.67
C VAL A 98 8.78 3.76 2.67
N ASN A 99 9.78 3.73 3.55
CA ASN A 99 9.90 2.72 4.61
C ASN A 99 8.71 2.78 5.58
N VAL A 100 8.27 3.98 5.98
CA VAL A 100 7.07 4.15 6.83
C VAL A 100 5.82 3.62 6.14
N VAL A 101 5.66 3.88 4.83
CA VAL A 101 4.54 3.34 4.04
C VAL A 101 4.64 1.81 3.92
N ARG A 102 5.86 1.26 3.76
CA ARG A 102 6.15 -0.18 3.69
C ARG A 102 5.83 -0.90 5.00
N GLU A 103 6.10 -0.28 6.15
CA GLU A 103 5.74 -0.84 7.47
C GLU A 103 4.24 -1.05 7.65
N ASN A 104 3.41 -0.30 6.92
CA ASN A 104 1.95 -0.43 6.86
C ASN A 104 1.25 -0.45 8.24
N LYS A 105 1.84 0.22 9.25
CA LYS A 105 1.29 0.37 10.60
C LYS A 105 0.19 1.42 10.67
N GLU A 106 0.32 2.48 9.87
CA GLU A 106 -0.61 3.60 9.81
C GLU A 106 -0.89 4.01 8.37
N ILE A 107 -2.04 4.64 8.14
CA ILE A 107 -2.42 5.13 6.81
C ILE A 107 -1.63 6.40 6.49
N GLN A 108 -0.77 6.28 5.49
CA GLN A 108 0.06 7.37 4.99
C GLN A 108 -0.55 8.04 3.76
N PHE A 109 -0.44 9.36 3.69
CA PHE A 109 -0.91 10.16 2.56
C PHE A 109 0.27 10.72 1.78
N CYS A 110 0.19 10.70 0.46
CA CYS A 110 1.16 11.36 -0.39
C CYS A 110 1.22 12.87 -0.06
N PRO A 111 2.39 13.44 0.26
CA PRO A 111 2.51 14.86 0.61
C PRO A 111 2.18 15.79 -0.58
N TYR A 112 2.27 15.29 -1.81
CA TYR A 112 2.05 16.08 -3.03
C TYR A 112 0.60 16.06 -3.52
N CYS A 113 -0.06 14.90 -3.51
CA CYS A 113 -1.41 14.77 -4.07
C CYS A 113 -2.48 14.37 -3.05
N SER A 114 -2.08 14.15 -1.79
CA SER A 114 -2.93 13.77 -0.67
C SER A 114 -3.69 12.45 -0.86
N ARG A 115 -3.29 11.60 -1.82
CA ARG A 115 -3.87 10.25 -1.96
C ARG A 115 -3.27 9.31 -0.92
N ILE A 116 -4.05 8.36 -0.44
CA ILE A 116 -3.59 7.28 0.43
C ILE A 116 -2.60 6.41 -0.36
N LEU A 117 -1.46 6.10 0.26
CA LEU A 117 -0.43 5.26 -0.34
C LEU A 117 -0.58 3.83 0.15
N VAL A 118 -0.48 2.88 -0.78
CA VAL A 118 -0.39 1.45 -0.49
C VAL A 118 0.95 0.98 -1.07
N TYR A 119 1.82 0.42 -0.24
CA TYR A 119 3.07 -0.13 -0.74
C TYR A 119 2.77 -1.34 -1.64
N GLU A 120 3.28 -1.33 -2.87
CA GLU A 120 3.18 -2.45 -3.80
C GLU A 120 4.59 -3.00 -4.01
N GLU A 121 4.82 -4.23 -3.55
CA GLU A 121 6.08 -4.95 -3.77
C GLU A 121 6.28 -5.17 -5.28
N GLY A 122 7.28 -4.49 -5.84
CA GLY A 122 7.80 -4.77 -7.16
C GLY A 122 8.97 -5.73 -7.06
N LYS A 123 9.07 -6.71 -7.96
CA LYS A 123 10.20 -7.66 -8.03
C LYS A 123 11.57 -6.97 -8.12
N GLU A 124 11.60 -5.73 -8.61
CA GLU A 124 12.80 -4.89 -8.74
C GLU A 124 13.32 -4.39 -7.38
N ASP A 125 12.45 -4.26 -6.37
CA ASP A 125 12.85 -3.81 -5.03
C ASP A 125 13.65 -4.90 -4.29
N GLU A 126 13.36 -6.20 -4.53
CA GLU A 126 14.11 -7.33 -3.97
C GLU A 126 15.55 -7.38 -4.50
N GLU A 127 15.74 -7.22 -5.82
CA GLU A 127 17.06 -7.23 -6.45
C GLU A 127 17.95 -6.05 -5.99
N ILE A 128 17.33 -4.88 -5.77
CA ILE A 128 18.04 -3.70 -5.24
C ILE A 128 18.44 -3.93 -3.77
N ILE A 129 17.56 -4.51 -2.95
CA ILE A 129 17.86 -4.85 -1.55
C ILE A 129 18.99 -5.88 -1.47
N GLU A 130 18.94 -6.95 -2.26
CA GLU A 130 20.02 -7.95 -2.33
C GLU A 130 21.34 -7.33 -2.78
N SER A 131 21.29 -6.44 -3.77
CA SER A 131 22.49 -5.74 -4.22
C SER A 131 23.07 -4.83 -3.13
N ASN A 132 22.23 -4.09 -2.41
CA ASN A 132 22.66 -3.16 -1.36
C ASN A 132 23.20 -3.88 -0.13
N ILE A 133 22.59 -4.99 0.30
CA ILE A 133 23.10 -5.84 1.38
C ILE A 133 24.48 -6.38 1.01
N LYS A 134 24.65 -6.87 -0.23
CA LYS A 134 25.93 -7.39 -0.72
C LYS A 134 27.04 -6.33 -0.76
N TYR A 135 26.71 -5.07 -1.06
CA TYR A 135 27.68 -3.98 -1.01
C TYR A 135 28.05 -3.57 0.42
N GLN A 136 27.13 -3.67 1.38
CA GLN A 136 27.39 -3.36 2.80
C GLN A 136 28.25 -4.44 3.48
N ASP A 137 27.93 -5.73 3.27
CA ASP A 137 28.75 -6.84 3.77
C ASP A 137 30.18 -6.78 3.22
N LYS A 138 30.34 -6.43 1.94
CA LYS A 138 31.66 -6.31 1.32
C LYS A 138 32.51 -5.19 1.94
N ARG A 139 31.89 -4.08 2.33
CA ARG A 139 32.61 -2.99 3.01
C ARG A 139 33.03 -3.38 4.42
N GLN A 140 32.19 -4.10 5.16
CA GLN A 140 32.54 -4.60 6.49
C GLN A 140 33.70 -5.61 6.40
N SER A 141 33.65 -6.56 5.45
CA SER A 141 34.77 -7.50 5.26
C SER A 141 36.10 -6.83 4.88
N GLU A 142 36.07 -5.73 4.11
CA GLU A 142 37.27 -4.99 3.72
C GLU A 142 37.82 -4.08 4.84
N GLU A 143 36.99 -3.72 5.82
CA GLU A 143 37.38 -2.99 7.04
C GLU A 143 37.92 -3.96 8.10
N ASP A 144 37.26 -5.11 8.30
CA ASP A 144 37.70 -6.19 9.19
C ASP A 144 39.05 -6.79 8.75
N GLU A 145 39.29 -6.94 7.44
CA GLU A 145 40.59 -7.37 6.90
C GLU A 145 41.70 -6.32 7.08
N ARG A 146 41.37 -5.03 7.13
CA ARG A 146 42.36 -3.97 7.41
C ARG A 146 42.70 -3.91 8.89
N GLU A 147 41.71 -4.06 9.76
CA GLU A 147 41.91 -4.10 11.21
C GLU A 147 42.73 -5.33 11.62
N PHE A 148 42.49 -6.49 10.99
CA PHE A 148 43.30 -7.70 11.18
C PHE A 148 44.75 -7.53 10.69
N ASN A 149 44.97 -6.87 9.55
CA ASN A 149 46.32 -6.62 9.03
C ASN A 149 47.09 -5.55 9.82
N GLU A 150 46.40 -4.56 10.38
CA GLU A 150 47.01 -3.51 11.21
C GLU A 150 47.44 -4.08 12.57
N ALA A 151 46.64 -4.96 13.17
CA ALA A 151 46.98 -5.72 14.38
C ALA A 151 48.19 -6.65 14.19
N MET A 152 48.44 -7.15 12.97
CA MET A 152 49.57 -8.02 12.65
C MET A 152 50.86 -7.25 12.32
N SER A 153 50.81 -5.91 12.30
CA SER A 153 51.95 -5.03 11.99
C SER A 153 52.61 -4.38 13.21
N SER A 154 52.06 -4.59 14.42
CA SER A 154 52.57 -4.00 15.67
C SER A 154 53.44 -4.92 16.53
N ASP A 155 53.58 -6.21 16.21
CA ASP A 155 54.46 -7.13 16.95
C ASP A 155 55.66 -7.57 16.08
N GLU A 156 56.71 -6.74 16.06
CA GLU A 156 58.06 -7.21 15.78
C GLU A 156 58.48 -8.16 16.92
N VAL A 157 58.33 -9.47 16.71
CA VAL A 157 58.94 -10.48 17.57
C VAL A 157 60.44 -10.48 17.30
N SER A 158 61.23 -9.91 18.20
CA SER A 158 62.69 -10.01 18.19
C SER A 158 63.13 -11.44 18.50
N GLU A 159 64.03 -11.99 17.69
CA GLU A 159 64.68 -13.29 17.88
C GLU A 159 65.71 -13.27 19.03
N GLU A 160 65.29 -12.98 20.25
CA GLU A 160 66.06 -13.29 21.47
C GLU A 160 65.07 -13.83 22.50
N ASP A 161 65.31 -15.08 22.94
CA ASP A 161 64.62 -15.87 23.97
C ASP A 161 64.00 -17.18 23.44
N ILE A 162 64.84 -17.99 22.78
CA ILE A 162 64.72 -19.45 22.86
C ILE A 162 65.69 -19.86 23.97
N ASP A 163 65.18 -20.08 25.18
CA ASP A 163 65.71 -21.07 26.13
C ASP A 163 64.62 -21.35 27.19
N ASP A 164 64.62 -22.60 27.67
CA ASP A 164 63.76 -23.19 28.69
C ASP A 164 62.37 -23.71 28.24
N ILE A 165 62.43 -24.83 27.50
CA ILE A 165 61.50 -25.94 27.72
C ILE A 165 61.87 -26.58 29.06
N GLU A 166 60.98 -26.57 30.05
CA GLU A 166 60.75 -27.73 30.92
C GLU A 166 59.27 -27.84 31.33
N GLU A 167 58.82 -29.09 31.34
CA GLU A 167 57.48 -29.62 31.51
C GLU A 167 56.89 -29.39 32.92
N ALA A 168 55.58 -29.10 32.98
CA ALA A 168 54.65 -29.54 34.03
C ALA A 168 53.22 -29.38 33.46
N SER A 169 52.62 -30.45 32.94
CA SER A 169 51.68 -31.34 33.63
C SER A 169 50.32 -30.69 33.94
N ASP A 170 49.29 -31.32 33.35
CA ASP A 170 47.86 -31.43 33.69
C ASP A 170 47.33 -30.77 34.99
N ASP A 171 46.01 -30.48 34.95
CA ASP A 171 45.09 -29.98 35.99
C ASP A 171 44.74 -28.47 35.78
N ASP A 172 43.50 -27.99 35.80
CA ASP A 172 42.22 -28.53 36.24
C ASP A 172 41.09 -27.69 35.60
N MET A 173 39.93 -28.31 35.37
CA MET A 173 38.68 -27.61 35.11
C MET A 173 38.15 -27.02 36.42
N SER A 174 37.72 -25.77 36.42
CA SER A 174 36.70 -25.33 37.36
C SER A 174 35.84 -24.22 36.74
N ASP A 175 34.64 -24.62 36.34
CA ASP A 175 33.45 -23.78 36.37
C ASP A 175 33.19 -23.30 37.81
N ASP A 176 32.73 -22.06 37.96
CA ASP A 176 31.80 -21.52 38.98
C ASP A 176 31.91 -19.98 38.94
N ASP A 177 30.90 -19.30 38.38
CA ASP A 177 29.79 -18.63 39.10
C ASP A 177 30.24 -17.36 39.85
N ASP A 178 29.71 -16.18 39.47
CA ASP A 178 28.84 -15.41 40.38
C ASP A 178 28.21 -14.12 39.80
N LEU A 179 26.87 -14.07 39.92
CA LEU A 179 26.04 -12.98 40.45
C LEU A 179 26.03 -11.56 39.84
N GLY A 180 24.81 -11.06 39.57
CA GLY A 180 24.57 -9.61 39.52
C GLY A 180 23.22 -9.11 39.01
N GLU A 181 22.11 -9.63 39.53
CA GLU A 181 20.75 -9.10 39.34
C GLU A 181 20.59 -7.70 39.97
N LEU A 182 19.92 -6.75 39.28
CA LEU A 182 19.25 -5.62 39.94
C LEU A 182 18.05 -5.12 39.11
N THR A 183 16.89 -5.54 39.61
CA THR A 183 15.52 -5.16 39.25
C THR A 183 15.09 -3.78 39.77
N LYS A 184 13.94 -3.33 39.25
CA LYS A 184 12.86 -2.47 39.81
C LYS A 184 12.71 -1.09 39.17
N GLU A 185 11.65 -0.89 38.39
CA GLU A 185 10.27 -0.50 38.81
C GLU A 185 10.28 0.96 39.34
N THR A 186 9.40 1.88 38.95
CA THR A 186 7.95 1.94 39.13
C THR A 186 7.44 3.22 38.42
N LEU A 187 6.43 3.18 37.54
CA LEU A 187 4.97 3.32 37.77
C LEU A 187 4.43 4.76 38.01
N GLY A 188 3.23 4.99 37.46
CA GLY A 188 2.27 6.04 37.79
C GLY A 188 1.58 6.57 36.52
N GLU A 189 0.48 6.00 35.99
CA GLU A 189 -0.94 6.10 36.45
C GLU A 189 -1.39 7.57 36.62
N ASN A 190 -2.54 8.09 36.17
CA ASN A 190 -3.91 7.59 36.02
C ASN A 190 -4.72 8.71 35.28
N SER A 191 -5.63 8.48 34.32
CA SER A 191 -7.07 8.13 34.44
C SER A 191 -8.08 9.29 34.65
N LEU A 192 -9.30 9.10 34.06
CA LEU A 192 -10.63 9.77 34.20
C LEU A 192 -10.93 10.90 33.17
N ILE A 193 -11.84 10.80 32.18
CA ILE A 193 -13.27 10.40 32.03
C ILE A 193 -14.30 11.39 32.62
N ALA A 194 -15.07 12.04 31.70
CA ALA A 194 -16.54 12.21 31.61
C ALA A 194 -16.83 13.31 30.55
N ASP A 195 -17.56 13.09 29.44
CA ASP A 195 -19.05 13.07 29.26
C ASP A 195 -19.75 14.31 29.90
N GLU A 196 -20.65 15.10 29.27
CA GLU A 196 -21.69 14.86 28.25
C GLU A 196 -22.03 16.15 27.44
N SER A 197 -22.71 15.95 26.30
CA SER A 197 -23.79 16.76 25.69
C SER A 197 -23.60 18.25 25.32
N GLU A 198 -23.72 18.57 24.02
CA GLU A 198 -24.95 19.17 23.47
C GLU A 198 -24.89 19.28 21.94
N PHE A 199 -25.99 18.85 21.33
CA PHE A 199 -26.28 18.81 19.91
C PHE A 199 -27.56 19.63 19.79
N ASP A 200 -27.53 20.77 19.09
CA ASP A 200 -28.75 21.42 18.63
C ASP A 200 -28.47 22.26 17.36
N LEU A 201 -29.22 21.88 16.32
CA LEU A 201 -29.72 22.62 15.15
C LEU A 201 -28.77 23.54 14.34
#